data_AF-A0A0R2JSF5-F1
#
_entry.id   AF-A0A0R2JSF5-F1
#
_cell.length_a   1.000
_cell.length_b   1.000
_cell.length_c   1.000
_cell.angle_alpha   90.00
_cell.angle_beta   90.00
_cell.angle_gamma   90.00
#
_symmetry.space_group_name_H-M   'P 1'
#
loop_
_entity.id
_entity.type
_entity.pdbx_description
1 polymer ?
#
loop_
_entity_poly.entity_id
_entity_poly.type
_entity_poly.pdbx_seq_one_letter_code
_entity_poly.pdbx_strand_id
1 'polypeptide(L)' 'MSNVGKKFKTRYKSEFTGEGPTGVCKKEKVVRDLGRFVLIDFGYVTTWCFTRELDEVEE' A
#
# COMPACT_ATOMS: atom_id res chain seq x y z
N MET A 1 3.05 15.10 5.94
CA MET A 1 4.14 14.19 5.52
C MET A 1 3.61 13.31 4.41
N SER A 2 4.39 13.12 3.35
CA SER A 2 4.01 12.29 2.21
C SER A 2 4.22 10.81 2.51
N ASN A 3 3.38 9.94 1.96
CA ASN A 3 3.57 8.50 2.04
C ASN A 3 4.56 7.96 1.00
N VAL A 4 4.99 8.76 0.03
CA VAL A 4 5.90 8.33 -1.04
C VAL A 4 7.24 7.88 -0.44
N GLY A 5 7.72 6.71 -0.87
CA GLY A 5 8.94 6.07 -0.38
C GLY A 5 8.74 5.15 0.83
N LYS A 6 7.63 5.28 1.56
CA LYS A 6 7.32 4.39 2.68
C LYS A 6 6.94 2.99 2.23
N LYS A 7 7.20 2.00 3.09
CA LYS A 7 6.80 0.60 2.90
C LYS A 7 5.45 0.33 3.55
N PHE A 8 4.60 -0.41 2.84
CA PHE A 8 3.28 -0.80 3.28
C PHE A 8 3.08 -2.28 3.07
N LYS A 9 2.51 -2.96 4.06
CA LYS A 9 2.04 -4.34 3.96
C LYS A 9 0.53 -4.31 3.75
N THR A 10 0.05 -5.11 2.81
CA THR A 10 -1.40 -5.25 2.61
C THR A 10 -2.03 -6.05 3.75
N ARG A 11 -3.26 -5.71 4.12
CA ARG A 11 -4.05 -6.52 5.06
C ARG A 11 -4.62 -7.79 4.44
N TYR A 12 -4.67 -7.85 3.10
CA TYR A 12 -5.07 -9.05 2.37
C TYR A 12 -3.94 -10.09 2.44
N LYS A 13 -4.22 -11.23 3.07
CA LYS A 13 -3.22 -12.29 3.25
C LYS A 13 -3.20 -13.20 2.02
N SER A 14 -2.00 -13.52 1.53
CA SER A 14 -1.82 -14.61 0.58
C SER A 14 -2.11 -15.95 1.25
N GLU A 15 -2.77 -16.86 0.53
CA GLU A 15 -3.01 -18.23 1.00
C GLU A 15 -1.71 -19.02 1.19
N PHE A 16 -0.63 -18.64 0.49
CA PHE A 16 0.64 -19.35 0.51
C PHE A 16 1.57 -18.94 1.66
N THR A 17 1.60 -17.65 2.01
CA THR A 17 2.52 -17.12 3.03
C THR A 17 1.80 -16.79 4.35
N GLY A 18 0.46 -16.73 4.35
CA GLY A 18 -0.31 -16.22 5.48
C GLY A 18 -0.11 -14.73 5.76
N GLU A 19 0.63 -14.05 4.88
CA GLU A 19 1.01 -12.65 4.98
C GLU A 19 0.58 -11.89 3.74
N GLY A 20 0.21 -10.62 3.91
CA GLY A 20 0.03 -9.74 2.75
C GLY A 20 1.37 -9.30 2.17
N PRO A 21 1.46 -9.12 0.84
CA PRO A 21 2.67 -8.57 0.22
C PRO A 21 3.01 -7.18 0.77
N THR A 22 4.31 -6.91 0.85
CA THR A 22 4.88 -5.61 1.21
C THR A 22 5.37 -4.91 -0.05
N GLY A 23 5.01 -3.64 -0.21
CA GLY A 23 5.42 -2.83 -1.35
C GLY A 23 5.78 -1.40 -0.94
N VAL A 24 6.34 -0.66 -1.89
CA VAL A 24 6.77 0.73 -1.69
C VAL A 24 5.77 1.68 -2.34
N CYS A 25 5.34 2.70 -1.60
CA CYS A 25 4.50 3.75 -2.15
C CYS A 25 5.29 4.61 -3.15
N LYS A 26 4.83 4.66 -4.40
CA LYS A 26 5.44 5.47 -5.47
C LYS A 26 4.73 6.80 -5.69
N LYS A 27 3.41 6.83 -5.44
CA LYS A 27 2.55 8.02 -5.59
C LYS A 27 1.43 7.97 -4.57
N GLU A 28 0.90 9.13 -4.20
CA GLU A 28 -0.31 9.24 -3.41
C GLU A 28 -1.31 10.18 -4.08
N LYS A 29 -2.60 9.91 -3.90
CA LYS A 29 -3.68 10.73 -4.43
C LYS A 29 -4.80 10.80 -3.41
N VAL A 30 -5.33 11.99 -3.15
CA VAL A 30 -6.57 12.16 -2.38
C VAL A 30 -7.71 12.35 -3.36
N VAL A 31 -8.74 11.52 -3.24
CA VAL A 31 -9.96 11.63 -4.04
C VAL A 31 -11.07 12.09 -3.10
N ARG A 32 -11.75 13.17 -3.49
CA ARG A 32 -12.90 13.69 -2.75
C ARG A 32 -13.93 12.56 -2.59
N ASP A 33 -14.46 12.42 -1.37
CA ASP A 33 -15.45 11.41 -0.96
C ASP A 33 -14.97 9.94 -0.83
N LEU A 34 -13.84 9.57 -1.46
CA LEU A 34 -13.28 8.21 -1.36
C LEU A 34 -12.07 8.11 -0.42
N GLY A 35 -11.44 9.23 -0.09
CA GLY A 35 -10.30 9.29 0.83
C GLY A 35 -8.94 9.21 0.12
N ARG A 36 -7.93 8.70 0.83
CA ARG A 36 -6.54 8.67 0.36
C ARG A 36 -6.20 7.32 -0.25
N PHE A 37 -5.62 7.38 -1.45
CA PHE A 37 -5.08 6.26 -2.19
C PHE A 37 -3.56 6.39 -2.29
N VAL A 38 -2.89 5.25 -2.33
CA VAL A 38 -1.46 5.14 -2.58
C VAL A 38 -1.21 4.13 -3.69
N LEU A 39 -0.33 4.48 -4.62
CA LEU A 39 0.14 3.58 -5.66
C LEU A 39 1.29 2.78 -5.08
N ILE A 40 1.03 1.51 -4.77
CA ILE A 40 2.02 0.60 -4.19
C ILE A 40 2.62 -0.24 -5.31
N ASP A 41 3.95 -0.27 -5.32
CA ASP A 41 4.76 -1.15 -6.16
C ASP A 41 5.25 -2.33 -5.30
N PHE A 42 4.76 -3.53 -5.61
CA PHE A 42 5.14 -4.78 -4.94
C PHE A 42 6.30 -5.50 -5.65
N GLY A 43 6.90 -4.91 -6.68
CA GLY A 43 7.99 -5.48 -7.49
C GLY A 43 7.53 -6.35 -8.66
N TYR A 44 6.33 -6.94 -8.59
CA TYR A 44 5.73 -7.74 -9.66
C TYR A 44 4.38 -7.19 -10.14
N VAL A 45 3.78 -6.28 -9.38
CA VAL A 45 2.54 -5.57 -9.72
C VAL A 45 2.55 -4.20 -9.06
N THR A 46 2.00 -3.22 -9.77
CA THR A 46 1.82 -1.87 -9.27
C THR A 46 0.34 -1.53 -9.28
N THR A 47 -0.24 -1.23 -8.12
CA THR A 47 -1.69 -1.02 -7.99
C THR A 47 -2.04 0.07 -6.99
N TRP A 48 -3.20 0.69 -7.20
CA TRP A 48 -3.76 1.67 -6.28
C TRP A 48 -4.47 0.96 -5.14
N CYS A 49 -4.06 1.28 -3.91
CA CYS A 49 -4.63 0.75 -2.69
C CYS A 49 -5.23 1.88 -1.86
N PHE A 50 -6.31 1.62 -1.13
CA PHE A 50 -6.74 2.52 -0.07
C PHE A 50 -5.74 2.46 1.08
N THR A 51 -5.33 3.60 1.61
CA THR A 51 -4.39 3.61 2.75
C THR A 51 -4.94 2.89 3.98
N ARG A 52 -6.28 2.77 4.13
CA ARG A 52 -6.93 2.05 5.24
C ARG A 52 -6.82 0.53 5.15
N GLU A 53 -6.43 -0.01 4.00
CA GLU A 53 -6.26 -1.44 3.74
C GLU A 53 -4.80 -1.89 3.87
N LEU A 54 -3.94 -0.96 4.29
CA LEU A 54 -2.51 -1.12 4.41
C LEU A 54 -2.08 -0.83 5.84
N ASP A 55 -1.05 -1.55 6.27
CA ASP A 55 -0.32 -1.25 7.49
C ASP A 55 1.07 -0.72 7.10
N GLU A 56 1.45 0.43 7.65
CA GLU A 56 2.79 0.99 7.45
C GLU A 56 3.81 0.08 8.15
N VAL A 57 4.89 -0.25 7.45
CA VAL A 57 6.00 -1.01 8.00
C VAL A 57 7.05 -0.01 8.46
N GLU A 58 7.18 0.17 9.77
CA GLU A 58 8.29 0.92 10.35
C GLU A 58 9.58 0.09 10.19
N GLU A 59 10.62 0.70 9.61
CA GLU A 59 12.00 0.17 9.63
C GLU A 59 12.75 0.71 10.84
#